data_AF-A0A7X7LFL7-F1
#
_entry.id   AF-A0A7X7LFL7-F1
#
_cell.length_a   1.000
_cell.length_b   1.000
_cell.length_c   1.000
_cell.angle_alpha   90.00
_cell.angle_beta   90.00
_cell.angle_gamma   90.00
#
_symmetry.space_group_name_H-M   'P 1'
#
loop_
_entity.id
_entity.type
_entity.pdbx_description
1 polymer ?
#
loop_
_entity_poly.entity_id
_entity_poly.type
_entity_poly.pdbx_seq_one_letter_code
_entity_poly.pdbx_strand_id
1 'polypeptide(L)'
;MKIVCLANSFRVGGRCLGGIEIDQNNNPIIQNGRPKWVRPVCNTEHEEVPTHLVSDISLLDIVEFQAIQATGHGHQSENVLFNTNTITTNGRFPISRLENLIDNNRYNLVFGNRGAAVPEHKVDELNYSLILLSLTEFETNERVFENRQYPQIKLSF
;
A
#
# COMPACT_ATOMS: atom_id res chain seq x y z
N MET A 1 -1.01 16.27 -3.22
CA MET A 1 -1.46 15.17 -2.33
C MET A 1 -0.27 14.78 -1.46
N LYS A 2 -0.52 14.32 -0.23
CA LYS A 2 0.52 13.81 0.67
C LYS A 2 0.12 12.44 1.19
N ILE A 3 1.04 11.49 1.23
CA ILE A 3 0.81 10.16 1.81
C ILE A 3 1.93 9.81 2.80
N VAL A 4 1.63 9.00 3.82
CA VAL A 4 2.65 8.24 4.53
C VAL A 4 2.93 6.95 3.76
N CYS A 5 4.18 6.74 3.34
CA CYS A 5 4.59 5.53 2.64
C CYS A 5 4.50 4.30 3.57
N LEU A 6 3.64 3.34 3.22
CA LEU A 6 3.44 2.09 3.96
C LEU A 6 3.72 0.84 3.11
N ALA A 7 3.87 1.02 1.80
CA ALA A 7 4.29 -0.02 0.88
C ALA A 7 5.17 0.59 -0.22
N ASN A 8 6.37 0.04 -0.39
CA ASN A 8 7.22 0.36 -1.52
C ASN A 8 7.95 -0.92 -1.95
N SER A 9 7.33 -1.70 -2.83
CA SER A 9 7.82 -3.02 -3.23
C SER A 9 8.11 -3.10 -4.72
N PHE A 10 9.21 -3.76 -5.09
CA PHE A 10 9.53 -4.05 -6.49
C PHE A 10 8.57 -5.10 -7.07
N ARG A 11 8.12 -4.87 -8.30
CA ARG A 11 7.35 -5.82 -9.13
C ARG A 11 7.87 -5.78 -10.57
N VAL A 12 7.32 -6.63 -11.44
CA VAL A 12 7.67 -6.61 -12.87
C VAL A 12 7.42 -5.20 -13.43
N GLY A 13 8.40 -4.64 -14.14
CA GLY A 13 8.36 -3.30 -14.73
C GLY A 13 8.82 -2.15 -13.83
N GLY A 14 8.65 -2.24 -12.50
CA GLY A 14 8.89 -1.10 -11.62
C GLY A 14 8.53 -1.35 -10.15
N ARG A 15 7.96 -0.34 -9.49
CA ARG A 15 7.62 -0.40 -8.06
C ARG A 15 6.15 -0.09 -7.83
N CYS A 16 5.54 -0.80 -6.89
CA CYS A 16 4.24 -0.45 -6.33
C CYS A 16 4.47 0.38 -5.06
N LEU A 17 4.05 1.65 -5.12
CA LEU A 17 4.04 2.56 -3.98
C LEU A 17 2.61 2.63 -3.42
N GLY A 18 2.47 2.69 -2.10
CA GLY A 18 1.18 2.78 -1.44
C GLY A 18 1.28 3.37 -0.04
N GLY A 19 0.24 4.08 0.37
CA GLY A 19 0.23 4.78 1.63
C GLY A 19 -1.13 5.31 2.05
N ILE A 20 -1.20 5.87 3.24
CA ILE A 20 -2.39 6.55 3.76
C ILE A 20 -2.26 8.04 3.47
N GLU A 21 -3.31 8.65 2.92
CA GLU A 21 -3.36 10.09 2.66
C GLU A 21 -3.38 10.88 3.97
N ILE A 22 -2.61 11.97 3.99
CA ILE A 22 -2.54 12.90 5.12
C ILE A 22 -2.84 14.33 4.67
N ASP A 23 -3.37 15.15 5.57
CA ASP A 23 -3.64 16.56 5.34
C ASP A 23 -2.35 17.42 5.41
N GLN A 24 -2.49 18.74 5.27
CA GLN A 24 -1.35 19.67 5.33
C GLN A 24 -0.65 19.71 6.70
N ASN A 25 -1.34 19.30 7.76
CA ASN A 25 -0.82 19.20 9.12
C ASN A 25 -0.31 17.78 9.43
N ASN A 26 -0.16 16.94 8.41
CA ASN A 26 0.23 15.55 8.52
C ASN A 26 -0.74 14.71 9.38
N ASN A 27 -2.03 15.03 9.40
CA ASN A 27 -3.06 14.19 10.00
C ASN A 27 -3.65 13.23 8.97
N PRO A 28 -3.83 11.94 9.31
CA PRO A 28 -4.47 10.97 8.43
C PRO A 28 -5.88 11.40 8.02
N ILE A 29 -6.16 11.31 6.71
CA ILE A 29 -7.50 11.55 6.18
C ILE A 29 -8.32 10.27 6.35
N ILE A 30 -9.47 10.39 6.99
CA ILE A 30 -10.41 9.28 7.21
C ILE A 30 -11.59 9.40 6.23
N GLN A 31 -11.85 8.34 5.47
CA GLN A 31 -12.96 8.24 4.53
C GLN A 31 -13.80 7.00 4.88
N ASN A 32 -15.11 7.19 5.05
CA ASN A 32 -16.04 6.11 5.45
C ASN A 32 -15.56 5.38 6.72
N GLY A 33 -15.01 6.14 7.67
CA GLY A 33 -14.46 5.65 8.92
C GLY A 33 -13.13 4.89 8.82
N ARG A 34 -12.48 4.78 7.64
CA ARG A 34 -11.18 4.10 7.41
C ARG A 34 -10.11 5.10 6.98
N PRO A 35 -8.82 4.89 7.29
CA PRO A 35 -7.74 5.65 6.67
C PRO A 35 -7.83 5.59 5.15
N LYS A 36 -7.80 6.75 4.49
CA LYS A 36 -7.90 6.82 3.04
C LYS A 36 -6.59 6.37 2.42
N TRP A 37 -6.59 5.20 1.81
CA TRP A 37 -5.43 4.66 1.12
C TRP A 37 -5.32 5.23 -0.30
N VAL A 38 -4.07 5.40 -0.75
CA VAL A 38 -3.72 5.87 -2.08
C VAL A 38 -2.54 5.07 -2.60
N ARG A 39 -2.60 4.71 -3.88
CA ARG A 39 -1.51 4.09 -4.66
C ARG A 39 -1.16 5.01 -5.84
N PRO A 40 -0.06 5.77 -5.76
CA PRO A 40 0.42 6.53 -6.91
C PRO A 40 0.81 5.58 -8.04
N VAL A 41 0.27 5.82 -9.24
CA VAL A 41 0.55 5.01 -10.43
C VAL A 41 0.95 5.87 -11.63
N CYS A 42 1.67 5.26 -12.57
CA CYS A 42 2.02 5.88 -13.84
C CYS A 42 1.18 5.31 -14.99
N ASN A 43 1.19 6.00 -16.14
CA ASN A 43 0.56 5.50 -17.36
C ASN A 43 1.49 4.51 -18.09
N THR A 44 1.66 3.33 -17.50
CA THR A 44 2.47 2.21 -17.99
C THR A 44 1.63 0.94 -18.08
N GLU A 45 2.15 -0.13 -18.69
CA GLU A 45 1.40 -1.38 -18.91
C GLU A 45 0.90 -2.03 -17.62
N HIS A 46 1.65 -1.91 -16.52
CA HIS A 46 1.29 -2.49 -15.23
C HIS A 46 1.03 -1.43 -14.14
N GLU A 47 0.79 -0.17 -14.56
CA GLU A 47 0.55 0.97 -13.67
C GLU A 47 1.67 1.21 -12.63
N GLU A 48 2.86 0.68 -12.90
CA GLU A 48 4.00 0.70 -12.02
C GLU A 48 4.68 2.07 -11.98
N VAL A 49 5.28 2.41 -10.84
CA VAL A 49 6.13 3.59 -10.72
C VAL A 49 7.56 3.21 -11.14
N PRO A 50 8.19 3.96 -12.08
CA PRO A 50 9.58 3.73 -12.44
C PRO A 50 10.50 3.70 -11.22
N THR A 51 11.34 2.66 -11.11
CA THR A 51 12.18 2.41 -9.92
C THR A 51 13.00 3.61 -9.50
N HIS A 52 13.61 4.34 -10.44
CA HIS A 52 14.47 5.48 -10.17
C HIS A 52 13.76 6.65 -9.48
N LEU A 53 12.43 6.73 -9.56
CA LEU A 53 11.65 7.80 -8.93
C LEU A 53 11.37 7.56 -7.44
N VAL A 54 11.43 6.30 -7.00
CA VAL A 54 10.94 5.92 -5.66
C VAL A 54 11.84 4.90 -4.94
N SER A 55 13.02 4.62 -5.47
CA SER A 55 13.96 3.64 -4.88
C SER A 55 14.55 4.09 -3.54
N ASP A 56 14.62 5.40 -3.31
CA ASP A 56 15.11 6.06 -2.11
C ASP A 56 14.01 6.28 -1.04
N ILE A 57 12.74 6.19 -1.44
CA ILE A 57 11.59 6.32 -0.53
C ILE A 57 11.50 5.12 0.40
N SER A 58 11.54 5.38 1.70
CA SER A 58 11.45 4.38 2.77
C SER A 58 10.05 4.35 3.40
N LEU A 59 9.78 3.27 4.16
CA LEU A 59 8.58 3.21 4.98
C LEU A 59 8.57 4.37 5.99
N LEU A 60 7.38 4.91 6.21
CA LEU A 60 7.06 6.08 7.02
C LEU A 60 7.48 7.43 6.41
N ASP A 61 8.13 7.47 5.25
CA ASP A 61 8.39 8.75 4.60
C ASP A 61 7.08 9.42 4.22
N ILE A 62 7.01 10.74 4.41
CA ILE A 62 5.91 11.55 3.89
C ILE A 62 6.23 11.86 2.44
N VAL A 63 5.44 11.29 1.52
CA VAL A 63 5.60 11.45 0.08
C VAL A 63 4.59 12.47 -0.41
N GLU A 64 5.07 13.52 -1.07
CA GLU A 64 4.23 14.54 -1.70
C GLU A 64 4.31 14.40 -3.22
N PHE A 65 3.16 14.51 -3.89
CA PHE A 65 3.06 14.48 -5.36
C PHE A 65 1.78 15.18 -5.84
N GLN A 66 1.77 15.58 -7.11
CA GLN A 66 0.59 16.12 -7.78
C GLN A 66 -0.24 14.98 -8.38
N ALA A 67 -1.41 14.71 -7.79
CA ALA A 67 -2.40 13.81 -8.37
C ALA A 67 -3.04 14.44 -9.62
N ILE A 68 -3.27 13.62 -10.64
CA ILE A 68 -3.93 14.01 -11.89
C ILE A 68 -5.38 13.53 -11.86
N GLN A 69 -5.60 12.22 -11.67
CA GLN A 69 -6.93 11.63 -11.63
C GLN A 69 -6.94 10.31 -10.84
N ALA A 70 -8.06 9.97 -10.23
CA ALA A 70 -8.28 8.62 -9.72
C ALA A 70 -8.49 7.66 -10.90
N THR A 71 -7.78 6.54 -10.92
CA THR A 71 -7.90 5.49 -11.95
C THR A 71 -8.30 4.14 -11.37
N GLY A 72 -8.36 4.04 -10.04
CA GLY A 72 -8.62 2.77 -9.37
C GLY A 72 -10.00 2.17 -9.66
N HIS A 73 -10.00 0.85 -9.84
CA HIS A 73 -11.20 0.03 -9.98
C HIS A 73 -10.97 -1.37 -9.38
N GLY A 74 -12.01 -1.96 -8.79
CA GLY A 74 -11.97 -3.31 -8.20
C GLY A 74 -10.74 -3.54 -7.31
N HIS A 75 -9.88 -4.47 -7.72
CA HIS A 75 -8.68 -4.92 -7.00
C HIS A 75 -7.61 -3.84 -6.77
N GLN A 76 -7.71 -2.66 -7.39
CA GLN A 76 -6.80 -1.53 -7.15
C GLN A 76 -7.57 -0.22 -7.02
N SER A 77 -8.67 -0.22 -6.26
CA SER A 77 -9.53 0.94 -6.04
C SER A 77 -8.79 2.21 -5.56
N GLU A 78 -7.62 2.04 -4.96
CA GLU A 78 -6.77 3.10 -4.42
C GLU A 78 -5.86 3.79 -5.47
N ASN A 79 -5.84 3.34 -6.74
CA ASN A 79 -4.93 3.88 -7.75
C ASN A 79 -5.25 5.35 -8.13
N VAL A 80 -4.20 6.16 -8.16
CA VAL A 80 -4.24 7.57 -8.55
C VAL A 80 -3.08 7.86 -9.51
N LEU A 81 -3.41 8.24 -10.74
CA LEU A 81 -2.43 8.72 -11.72
C LEU A 81 -1.81 10.03 -11.21
N PHE A 82 -0.49 10.15 -11.26
CA PHE A 82 0.22 11.35 -10.80
C PHE A 82 1.23 11.90 -11.81
N ASN A 83 1.62 13.16 -11.62
CA ASN A 83 2.68 13.80 -12.38
C ASN A 83 4.04 13.37 -11.83
N THR A 84 4.76 12.54 -12.58
CA THR A 84 6.04 11.95 -12.16
C THR A 84 7.12 12.97 -11.81
N ASN A 85 7.06 14.19 -12.36
CA ASN A 85 8.03 15.25 -12.07
C ASN A 85 7.84 15.93 -10.70
N THR A 86 6.83 15.53 -9.92
CA THR A 86 6.43 16.22 -8.68
C THR A 86 6.61 15.38 -7.42
N ILE A 87 7.01 14.11 -7.56
CA ILE A 87 7.17 13.22 -6.41
C ILE A 87 8.40 13.61 -5.61
N THR A 88 8.20 13.88 -4.33
CA THR A 88 9.28 14.22 -3.39
C THR A 88 8.96 13.67 -2.00
N THR A 89 9.97 13.58 -1.13
CA THR A 89 9.80 13.24 0.28
C THR A 89 9.95 14.48 1.15
N ASN A 90 9.09 14.65 2.15
CA ASN A 90 9.08 15.81 3.05
C ASN A 90 8.86 15.40 4.51
N GLY A 91 9.91 14.79 5.08
CA GLY A 91 9.90 14.35 6.47
C GLY A 91 9.36 12.95 6.66
N ARG A 92 9.08 12.60 7.92
CA ARG A 92 8.76 11.24 8.34
C ARG A 92 7.57 11.21 9.29
N PHE A 93 6.68 10.27 9.05
CA PHE A 93 5.51 10.03 9.89
C PHE A 93 5.92 9.27 11.16
N PRO A 94 5.50 9.71 12.36
CA PRO A 94 5.84 9.01 13.60
C PRO A 94 5.19 7.63 13.66
N ILE A 95 5.99 6.59 13.94
CA ILE A 95 5.50 5.21 14.05
C ILE A 95 4.42 5.06 15.13
N SER A 96 4.52 5.81 16.23
CA SER A 96 3.53 5.81 17.31
C SER A 96 2.13 6.25 16.87
N ARG A 97 2.00 6.94 15.74
CA ARG A 97 0.70 7.33 15.19
C ARG A 97 0.04 6.24 14.34
N LEU A 98 0.75 5.17 14.00
CA LEU A 98 0.19 4.06 13.22
C LEU A 98 -0.87 3.26 13.98
N GLU A 99 -0.80 3.21 15.31
CA GLU A 99 -1.77 2.47 16.13
C GLU A 99 -3.21 2.92 15.89
N ASN A 100 -3.41 4.20 15.56
CA ASN A 100 -4.73 4.76 15.26
C ASN A 100 -5.19 4.51 13.81
N LEU A 101 -4.38 3.82 13.00
CA LEU A 101 -4.60 3.59 11.57
C LEU A 101 -4.75 2.11 11.21
N ILE A 102 -4.69 1.23 12.21
CA ILE A 102 -4.83 -0.21 12.00
C ILE A 102 -6.30 -0.61 11.80
N ASP A 103 -6.52 -1.63 10.99
CA ASP A 103 -7.83 -2.20 10.67
C ASP A 103 -8.20 -3.40 11.57
N ASN A 104 -7.41 -3.70 12.61
CA ASN A 104 -7.56 -4.88 13.48
C ASN A 104 -8.98 -5.08 14.04
N ASN A 105 -9.65 -4.00 14.45
CA ASN A 105 -10.98 -4.08 15.07
C ASN A 105 -12.13 -3.94 14.06
N ARG A 106 -11.81 -3.82 12.77
CA ARG A 106 -12.80 -3.49 11.72
C ARG A 106 -13.35 -4.72 11.02
N TYR A 107 -12.51 -5.74 10.83
CA TYR A 107 -12.86 -6.92 10.06
C TYR A 107 -12.51 -8.18 10.83
N ASN A 108 -13.42 -9.16 10.79
CA ASN A 108 -13.17 -10.50 11.35
C ASN A 108 -12.33 -11.37 10.39
N LEU A 109 -12.21 -10.97 9.12
CA LEU A 109 -11.50 -11.71 8.06
C LEU A 109 -10.77 -10.72 7.14
N VAL A 110 -9.55 -11.04 6.75
CA VAL A 110 -8.78 -10.29 5.74
C VAL A 110 -9.46 -10.45 4.38
N PHE A 111 -9.91 -9.33 3.80
CA PHE A 111 -10.65 -9.29 2.53
C PHE A 111 -11.82 -10.30 2.47
N GLY A 112 -12.53 -10.47 3.60
CA GLY A 112 -13.71 -11.32 3.68
C GLY A 112 -13.46 -12.83 3.47
N ASN A 113 -12.20 -13.29 3.54
CA ASN A 113 -11.86 -14.69 3.30
C ASN A 113 -10.83 -15.23 4.30
N ARG A 114 -10.75 -16.57 4.39
CA ARG A 114 -9.72 -17.32 5.15
C ARG A 114 -8.62 -17.89 4.25
N GLY A 115 -8.76 -17.68 2.94
CA GLY A 115 -7.86 -18.24 1.95
C GLY A 115 -6.63 -17.38 1.75
N ALA A 116 -5.72 -17.84 0.90
CA ALA A 116 -4.57 -17.04 0.48
C ALA A 116 -4.90 -16.04 -0.65
N ALA A 117 -6.13 -16.07 -1.17
CA ALA A 117 -6.56 -15.26 -2.31
C ALA A 117 -8.07 -14.98 -2.25
N VAL A 118 -8.45 -13.80 -2.78
CA VAL A 118 -9.84 -13.43 -3.05
C VAL A 118 -10.25 -13.98 -4.42
N PRO A 119 -11.37 -14.72 -4.54
CA PRO A 119 -11.89 -15.14 -5.84
C PRO A 119 -12.27 -13.94 -6.72
N GLU A 120 -11.99 -14.00 -8.03
CA GLU A 120 -12.21 -12.89 -8.97
C GLU A 120 -13.64 -12.33 -8.92
N HIS A 121 -14.65 -13.20 -8.89
CA HIS A 121 -16.06 -12.80 -8.81
C HIS A 121 -16.44 -12.04 -7.53
N LYS A 122 -15.57 -12.03 -6.50
CA LYS A 122 -15.78 -11.28 -5.25
C LYS A 122 -14.98 -9.99 -5.17
N VAL A 123 -14.09 -9.73 -6.12
CA VAL A 123 -13.23 -8.54 -6.11
C VAL A 123 -14.07 -7.28 -6.15
N ASP A 124 -15.09 -7.26 -6.99
CA ASP A 124 -15.96 -6.09 -7.16
C ASP A 124 -16.92 -5.85 -5.97
N GLU A 125 -17.08 -6.85 -5.09
CA GLU A 125 -17.82 -6.71 -3.84
C GLU A 125 -17.01 -5.96 -2.77
N LEU A 126 -15.68 -5.90 -2.93
CA LEU A 126 -14.79 -5.20 -2.01
C LEU A 126 -14.62 -3.73 -2.45
N ASN A 127 -14.75 -2.82 -1.49
CA ASN A 127 -14.45 -1.40 -1.69
C ASN A 127 -13.06 -1.00 -1.15
N TYR A 128 -12.17 -1.98 -0.95
CA TYR A 128 -10.80 -1.80 -0.50
C TYR A 128 -9.89 -2.95 -0.93
N SER A 129 -8.62 -2.64 -1.22
CA SER A 129 -7.57 -3.63 -1.54
C SER A 129 -6.38 -3.60 -0.58
N LEU A 130 -6.34 -2.64 0.34
CA LEU A 130 -5.27 -2.43 1.30
C LEU A 130 -5.81 -2.33 2.73
N ILE A 131 -5.09 -2.96 3.66
CA ILE A 131 -5.35 -2.92 5.10
C ILE A 131 -4.02 -2.76 5.84
N LEU A 132 -4.05 -2.09 6.99
CA LEU A 132 -2.92 -2.07 7.92
C LEU A 132 -3.26 -2.93 9.13
N LEU A 133 -2.41 -3.90 9.45
CA LEU A 133 -2.60 -4.77 10.62
C LEU A 133 -1.42 -4.64 11.57
N SER A 134 -1.73 -4.57 12.86
CA SER A 134 -0.77 -4.83 13.93
C SER A 134 -0.90 -6.30 14.34
N LEU A 135 0.19 -7.04 14.31
CA LEU A 135 0.20 -8.46 14.67
C LEU A 135 0.99 -8.63 15.96
N THR A 136 0.37 -9.24 16.97
CA THR A 136 1.05 -9.62 18.22
C THR A 136 1.60 -11.04 18.16
N GLU A 137 1.00 -11.88 17.32
CA GLU A 137 1.35 -13.27 17.12
C GLU A 137 1.43 -13.54 15.62
N PHE A 138 2.55 -14.09 15.17
CA PHE A 138 2.75 -14.50 13.78
C PHE A 138 3.86 -15.55 13.69
N GLU A 139 3.84 -16.32 12.63
CA GLU A 139 4.89 -17.29 12.29
C GLU A 139 5.53 -16.94 10.95
N THR A 140 6.85 -17.04 10.89
CA THR A 140 7.60 -16.95 9.64
C THR A 140 7.96 -18.34 9.15
N ASN A 141 7.49 -18.66 7.94
CA ASN A 141 7.81 -19.89 7.24
C ASN A 141 8.77 -19.57 6.09
N GLU A 142 9.98 -20.10 6.16
CA GLU A 142 10.98 -19.94 5.12
C GLU A 142 10.91 -21.08 4.11
N ARG A 143 10.91 -20.75 2.81
CA ARG A 143 10.97 -21.73 1.72
C ARG A 143 12.17 -21.46 0.83
N VAL A 144 13.10 -22.40 0.81
CA VAL A 144 14.25 -22.39 -0.11
C VAL A 144 13.82 -23.04 -1.42
N PHE A 145 14.17 -22.40 -2.53
CA PHE A 145 13.94 -22.92 -3.88
C PHE A 145 15.28 -23.01 -4.60
N GLU A 146 15.55 -24.13 -5.30
CA GLU A 146 16.83 -24.37 -5.98
C GLU A 146 17.22 -23.24 -6.96
N ASN A 147 16.21 -22.59 -7.57
CA ASN A 147 16.41 -21.55 -8.59
C ASN A 147 16.33 -20.11 -8.04
N ARG A 148 16.43 -19.90 -6.71
CA ARG A 148 16.39 -18.57 -6.11
C ARG A 148 17.59 -18.34 -5.22
N GLN A 149 18.25 -17.20 -5.41
CA GLN A 149 19.38 -16.77 -4.59
C GLN A 149 19.00 -16.54 -3.12
N TYR A 150 17.74 -16.14 -2.87
CA TYR A 150 17.24 -15.84 -1.54
C TYR A 150 15.98 -16.67 -1.24
N PRO A 151 15.81 -17.11 0.02
CA PRO A 151 14.62 -17.82 0.44
C PRO A 151 13.37 -16.95 0.33
N GLN A 152 12.22 -17.57 0.11
CA GLN A 152 10.94 -16.90 0.21
C GLN A 152 10.42 -17.00 1.65
N ILE A 153 10.21 -15.84 2.28
CA ILE A 153 9.62 -15.76 3.62
C ILE A 153 8.11 -15.60 3.47
N LYS A 154 7.33 -16.46 4.13
CA LYS A 154 5.87 -16.36 4.25
C LYS A 154 5.50 -16.10 5.70
N LEU A 155 4.71 -15.06 5.93
CA LEU A 155 4.06 -14.80 7.22
C LEU A 155 2.73 -15.54 7.31
N SER A 156 2.43 -16.11 8.47
CA SER A 156 1.13 -16.67 8.85
C SER A 156 0.70 -16.03 10.18
N PHE A 157 -0.55 -15.58 10.27
CA PHE A 157 -1.14 -14.88 11.41
C PHE A 157 -2.67 -15.03 11.39
#